data_AF-A0A2V8UW04-F1
#
_entry.id   AF-A0A2V8UW04-F1
#
_cell.length_a   1.000
_cell.length_b   1.000
_cell.length_c   1.000
_cell.angle_alpha   90.00
_cell.angle_beta   90.00
_cell.angle_gamma   90.00
#
_symmetry.space_group_name_H-M   'P 1'
#
loop_
_entity.id
_entity.type
_entity.pdbx_description
1 polymer ?
#
loop_
_entity_poly.entity_id
_entity_poly.type
_entity_poly.pdbx_seq_one_letter_code
_entity_poly.pdbx_strand_id
1 'polypeptide(L)'
;MAKFLIGVVTGIILVGLFLLIGVFALARLREKPPTVADNSTLILELDGELPERAPVEFPIPFLQRKTPPTIADIWSTLRKAAADRHIRAIVLEPHDMQISWGKLQEIRADLETFKKSGKPLYAYLKTPGTREYYLATAADHVSMDPEDELNLKGMRFELLFFKKTLDKIGVHVEIEHAGKYKDFGDMFTRTSMSAETKEVLNSIIDELYGHLVATIASARKKTPDQVRAIIDQGPFLSPQARNNGLVDALLYEDQMYDKLKQRLNSGDLRKISLRDYMRVPAESVGKHRIALVTGEGGITRGESDDFSGDNGIQSEDFDKLLRRVGNDSGIKGVIVRIDSPGGEVFASDAIWREMNLLSKKKPMVISMSDTAASGGYYISMTGDSVLAYPGTFTGSIGVVFGKANFHGLYDKLGVTKDLLLRGRFAAIDSDYQPLTPPEQQKLHDDIDQNYRSFVTKVAQARRRRFEQIEPVAQGRVWLGSQAKENGLVDELGGLDRAVALVKEKAKIAKSDTVTLVSYPPKRSFVDILFGHAGEEAMDVRFAGLLKRWQARLWSRGGLMRLMPYTIEVR
;
A
#
# COMPACT_ATOMS: atom_id res chain seq x y z
N MET A 1 -34.82 -25.52 24.69
CA MET A 1 -33.86 -25.08 25.73
C MET A 1 -32.44 -24.85 25.20
N ALA A 2 -31.81 -25.78 24.49
CA ALA A 2 -30.42 -25.63 24.01
C ALA A 2 -30.15 -24.34 23.20
N LYS A 3 -31.02 -23.98 22.23
CA LYS A 3 -30.88 -22.74 21.45
C LYS A 3 -30.96 -21.46 22.29
N PHE A 4 -31.79 -21.47 23.34
CA PHE A 4 -31.90 -20.35 24.28
C PHE A 4 -30.66 -20.25 25.18
N LEU A 5 -30.18 -21.40 25.68
CA LEU A 5 -28.96 -21.46 26.49
C LEU A 5 -27.73 -21.00 25.69
N ILE A 6 -27.62 -21.41 24.42
CA ILE A 6 -26.59 -20.94 23.49
C ILE A 6 -26.70 -19.42 23.32
N GLY A 7 -27.90 -18.89 23.07
CA GLY A 7 -28.10 -17.43 22.94
C GLY A 7 -27.69 -16.64 24.19
N VAL A 8 -28.01 -17.15 25.38
CA VAL A 8 -27.62 -16.51 26.66
C VAL A 8 -26.11 -16.60 26.88
N VAL A 9 -25.49 -17.76 26.63
CA VAL A 9 -24.04 -17.95 26.75
C VAL A 9 -23.30 -17.06 25.75
N THR A 10 -23.73 -17.01 24.49
CA THR A 10 -23.19 -16.10 23.48
C THR A 10 -23.34 -14.64 23.92
N GLY A 11 -24.50 -14.25 24.46
CA GLY A 11 -24.72 -12.90 24.97
C GLY A 11 -23.75 -12.53 26.11
N ILE A 12 -23.55 -13.43 27.08
CA ILE A 12 -22.61 -13.22 28.20
C ILE A 12 -21.18 -13.11 27.68
N ILE A 13 -20.78 -13.97 26.74
CA ILE A 13 -19.44 -13.93 26.12
C ILE A 13 -19.24 -12.60 25.38
N LEU A 14 -20.22 -12.14 24.60
CA LEU A 14 -20.14 -10.87 23.87
C LEU A 14 -20.05 -9.67 24.81
N VAL A 15 -20.83 -9.65 25.89
CA VAL A 15 -20.75 -8.59 26.92
C VAL A 15 -19.41 -8.63 27.64
N GLY A 16 -18.93 -9.81 28.02
CA GLY A 16 -17.61 -9.98 28.65
C GLY A 16 -16.48 -9.50 27.73
N LEU A 17 -16.54 -9.85 26.44
CA LEU A 17 -15.58 -9.39 25.43
C LEU A 17 -15.65 -7.87 25.26
N PHE A 18 -16.85 -7.29 25.23
CA PHE A 18 -17.03 -5.85 25.09
C PHE A 18 -16.51 -5.08 26.30
N LEU A 19 -16.77 -5.56 27.52
CA LEU A 19 -16.21 -4.99 28.75
C LEU A 19 -14.67 -5.09 28.75
N LEU A 20 -14.12 -6.22 28.33
CA LEU A 20 -12.67 -6.41 28.20
C LEU A 20 -12.06 -5.42 27.19
N ILE A 21 -12.66 -5.27 26.02
CA ILE A 21 -12.26 -4.27 25.00
C ILE A 21 -12.35 -2.86 25.59
N GLY A 22 -13.42 -2.54 26.32
CA GLY A 22 -13.61 -1.26 26.98
C GLY A 22 -12.55 -0.95 28.04
N VAL A 23 -12.17 -1.95 28.86
CA VAL A 23 -11.07 -1.81 29.84
C VAL A 23 -9.76 -1.50 29.14
N PHE A 24 -9.43 -2.21 28.05
CA PHE A 24 -8.21 -1.93 27.30
C PHE A 24 -8.25 -0.57 26.59
N ALA A 25 -9.39 -0.15 26.05
CA ALA A 25 -9.55 1.17 25.45
C ALA A 25 -9.35 2.30 26.48
N LEU A 26 -9.91 2.15 27.69
CA LEU A 26 -9.73 3.09 28.80
C LEU A 26 -8.29 3.13 29.30
N ALA A 27 -7.63 1.96 29.41
CA ALA A 27 -6.22 1.88 29.77
C ALA A 27 -5.36 2.63 28.73
N ARG A 28 -5.65 2.44 27.45
CA ARG A 28 -4.95 3.11 26.34
C ARG A 28 -5.08 4.63 26.37
N LEU A 29 -6.27 5.17 26.67
CA LEU A 29 -6.47 6.61 26.83
C LEU A 29 -5.66 7.22 27.98
N ARG A 30 -5.26 6.40 28.96
CA ARG A 30 -4.44 6.81 30.11
C ARG A 30 -2.94 6.53 29.91
N GLU A 31 -2.55 5.81 28.86
CA GLU A 31 -1.14 5.54 28.59
C GLU A 31 -0.42 6.83 28.17
N LYS A 32 0.58 7.22 28.96
CA LYS A 32 1.48 8.30 28.58
C LYS A 32 2.40 7.82 27.44
N PRO A 33 2.75 8.70 26.47
CA PRO A 33 3.77 8.38 25.50
C PRO A 33 5.07 7.94 26.19
N PRO A 34 5.82 6.99 25.60
CA PRO A 34 7.11 6.59 26.17
C PRO A 34 8.05 7.79 26.20
N THR A 35 8.77 7.96 27.32
CA THR A 35 9.86 8.94 27.42
C THR A 35 11.11 8.35 26.79
N VAL A 36 11.73 9.07 25.86
CA VAL A 36 13.00 8.66 25.27
C VAL A 36 14.09 8.93 26.29
N ALA A 37 14.82 7.89 26.65
CA ALA A 37 15.93 8.04 27.57
C ALA A 37 17.17 8.64 26.89
N ASP A 38 18.01 9.33 27.64
CA ASP A 38 19.33 9.71 27.17
C ASP A 38 20.15 8.48 26.73
N ASN A 39 20.95 8.67 25.68
CA ASN A 39 21.76 7.62 25.06
C ASN A 39 20.94 6.44 24.53
N SER A 40 19.81 6.74 23.89
CA SER A 40 18.97 5.75 23.25
C SER A 40 19.42 5.41 21.82
N THR A 41 19.25 4.15 21.44
CA THR A 41 19.38 3.64 20.07
C THR A 41 18.01 3.22 19.58
N LEU A 42 17.58 3.77 18.44
CA LEU A 42 16.33 3.39 17.80
C LEU A 42 16.52 2.08 17.03
N ILE A 43 15.73 1.06 17.39
CA ILE A 43 15.70 -0.21 16.69
C ILE A 43 14.63 -0.13 15.61
N LEU A 44 15.08 -0.08 14.36
CA LEU A 44 14.25 0.00 13.17
C LEU A 44 14.05 -1.42 12.63
N GLU A 45 13.19 -2.18 13.32
CA GLU A 45 12.69 -3.48 12.85
C GLU A 45 11.67 -3.23 11.75
N LEU A 46 11.95 -3.75 10.55
CA LEU A 46 11.07 -3.65 9.39
C LEU A 46 10.75 -5.06 8.89
N ASP A 47 9.46 -5.39 8.83
CA ASP A 47 8.99 -6.71 8.45
C ASP A 47 7.68 -6.69 7.67
N GLY A 48 7.49 -7.71 6.84
CA GLY A 48 6.23 -7.96 6.13
C GLY A 48 5.82 -6.85 5.18
N GLU A 49 4.51 -6.60 5.11
CA GLU A 49 3.92 -5.51 4.35
C GLU A 49 4.08 -4.17 5.09
N LEU A 50 4.40 -3.11 4.33
CA LEU A 50 4.41 -1.74 4.82
C LEU A 50 3.35 -0.94 4.05
N PRO A 51 2.12 -0.81 4.57
CA PRO A 51 1.03 -0.18 3.84
C PRO A 51 1.21 1.34 3.75
N GLU A 52 0.54 1.97 2.79
CA GLU A 52 0.46 3.44 2.72
C GLU A 52 -0.60 3.99 3.68
N ARG A 53 -1.69 3.23 3.86
CA ARG A 53 -2.81 3.56 4.74
C ARG A 53 -2.68 2.78 6.05
N ALA A 54 -2.82 3.50 7.17
CA ALA A 54 -2.78 2.88 8.48
C ALA A 54 -3.93 1.86 8.64
N PRO A 55 -3.64 0.63 9.12
CA PRO A 55 -4.68 -0.32 9.45
C PRO A 55 -5.55 0.19 10.60
N VAL A 56 -6.71 -0.44 10.78
CA VAL A 56 -7.57 -0.19 11.95
C VAL A 56 -6.82 -0.57 13.22
N GLU A 57 -6.75 0.36 14.16
CA GLU A 57 -6.09 0.11 15.44
C GLU A 57 -7.05 -0.52 16.45
N PHE A 58 -6.74 -1.75 16.88
CA PHE A 58 -7.48 -2.40 17.96
C PHE A 58 -6.91 -1.99 19.32
N PRO A 59 -7.76 -1.70 20.34
CA PRO A 59 -7.29 -1.34 21.68
C PRO A 59 -6.68 -2.54 22.44
N ILE A 60 -6.74 -3.75 21.88
CA ILE A 60 -6.24 -4.97 22.50
C ILE A 60 -4.71 -5.06 22.29
N PRO A 61 -3.89 -5.06 23.37
CA PRO A 61 -2.43 -4.92 23.26
C PRO A 61 -1.74 -5.95 22.35
N PHE A 62 -2.17 -7.22 22.37
CA PHE A 62 -1.55 -8.26 21.56
C PHE A 62 -1.88 -8.15 20.06
N LEU A 63 -3.04 -7.58 19.70
CA LEU A 63 -3.41 -7.29 18.31
C LEU A 63 -2.69 -6.03 17.82
N GLN A 64 -2.55 -5.03 18.68
CA GLN A 64 -1.87 -3.78 18.35
C GLN A 64 -0.38 -3.99 18.05
N ARG A 65 0.28 -4.93 18.74
CA ARG A 65 1.67 -5.32 18.43
C ARG A 65 1.84 -5.91 17.03
N LYS A 66 0.76 -6.29 16.36
CA LYS A 66 0.77 -6.83 14.98
C LYS A 66 0.43 -5.80 13.91
N THR A 67 0.05 -4.57 14.27
CA THR A 67 -0.29 -3.55 13.27
C THR A 67 0.99 -3.05 12.60
N PRO A 68 1.19 -3.25 11.27
CA PRO A 68 2.40 -2.78 10.60
C PRO A 68 2.49 -1.25 10.57
N PRO A 69 3.70 -0.67 10.67
CA PRO A 69 3.90 0.77 10.46
C PRO A 69 3.66 1.13 8.99
N THR A 70 3.16 2.33 8.74
CA THR A 70 3.04 2.83 7.35
C THR A 70 4.37 3.37 6.83
N ILE A 71 4.49 3.51 5.52
CA ILE A 71 5.65 4.20 4.90
C ILE A 71 5.80 5.64 5.43
N ALA A 72 4.70 6.37 5.59
CA ALA A 72 4.71 7.71 6.17
C ALA A 72 5.15 7.72 7.66
N ASP A 73 4.82 6.67 8.42
CA ASP A 73 5.28 6.51 9.80
C ASP A 73 6.80 6.29 9.87
N ILE A 74 7.34 5.45 8.98
CA ILE A 74 8.80 5.23 8.88
C ILE A 74 9.50 6.53 8.46
N TRP A 75 8.99 7.18 7.40
CA TRP A 75 9.52 8.45 6.91
C TRP A 75 9.60 9.48 8.03
N SER A 76 8.49 9.72 8.73
CA SER A 76 8.44 10.72 9.82
C SER A 76 9.30 10.33 11.02
N THR A 77 9.36 9.04 11.36
CA THR A 77 10.20 8.51 12.44
C THR A 77 11.68 8.78 12.18
N LEU A 78 12.16 8.55 10.97
CA LEU A 78 13.56 8.80 10.61
C LEU A 78 13.93 10.29 10.72
N ARG A 79 13.03 11.20 10.35
CA ARG A 79 13.25 12.67 10.49
C ARG A 79 13.25 13.08 11.96
N LYS A 80 12.33 12.53 12.76
CA LYS A 80 12.27 12.77 14.21
C LYS A 80 13.55 12.27 14.89
N ALA A 81 13.98 11.04 14.59
CA ALA A 81 15.20 10.44 15.11
C ALA A 81 16.46 11.22 14.71
N ALA A 82 16.50 11.81 13.50
CA ALA A 82 17.61 12.67 13.08
C ALA A 82 17.73 13.92 13.97
N ALA A 83 16.62 14.55 14.35
CA ALA A 83 16.59 15.77 15.15
C ALA A 83 16.68 15.53 16.67
N ASP A 84 16.25 14.38 17.17
CA ASP A 84 16.15 14.08 18.60
C ASP A 84 17.51 13.80 19.24
N ARG A 85 17.93 14.63 20.20
CA ARG A 85 19.25 14.51 20.85
C ARG A 85 19.41 13.25 21.72
N HIS A 86 18.30 12.67 22.19
CA HIS A 86 18.32 11.45 23.01
C HIS A 86 18.64 10.22 22.15
N ILE A 87 18.25 10.22 20.87
CA ILE A 87 18.61 9.19 19.90
C ILE A 87 20.02 9.41 19.39
N ARG A 88 20.92 8.48 19.70
CA ARG A 88 22.34 8.53 19.34
C ARG A 88 22.67 7.75 18.07
N ALA A 89 21.89 6.73 17.74
CA ALA A 89 22.08 5.87 16.57
C ALA A 89 20.77 5.16 16.16
N ILE A 90 20.78 4.58 14.95
CA ILE A 90 19.77 3.63 14.49
C ILE A 90 20.43 2.27 14.25
N VAL A 91 19.76 1.20 14.66
CA VAL A 91 20.04 -0.17 14.21
C VAL A 91 18.88 -0.63 13.34
N LEU A 92 19.15 -0.91 12.07
CA LEU A 92 18.21 -1.42 11.08
C LEU A 92 18.21 -2.96 11.13
N GLU A 93 17.04 -3.55 11.31
CA GLU A 93 16.82 -4.99 11.36
C GLU A 93 15.70 -5.35 10.36
N PRO A 94 16.04 -5.53 9.06
CA PRO A 94 15.06 -5.84 8.02
C PRO A 94 14.87 -7.35 7.88
N HIS A 95 13.62 -7.81 7.87
CA HIS A 95 13.25 -9.23 7.82
C HIS A 95 12.03 -9.46 6.94
N ASP A 96 12.01 -10.52 6.13
CA ASP A 96 10.85 -10.94 5.33
C ASP A 96 10.05 -9.79 4.69
N MET A 97 10.72 -8.91 3.95
CA MET A 97 10.10 -7.71 3.37
C MET A 97 9.17 -8.10 2.22
N GLN A 98 7.88 -7.83 2.38
CA GLN A 98 6.81 -8.14 1.41
C GLN A 98 6.34 -6.87 0.66
N ILE A 99 7.30 -6.00 0.33
CA ILE A 99 7.08 -4.77 -0.44
C ILE A 99 7.81 -4.79 -1.78
N SER A 100 7.38 -3.93 -2.71
CA SER A 100 8.03 -3.79 -4.01
C SER A 100 9.18 -2.77 -3.96
N TRP A 101 9.81 -2.56 -5.13
CA TRP A 101 11.03 -1.79 -5.25
C TRP A 101 10.85 -0.28 -5.03
N GLY A 102 9.63 0.26 -5.22
CA GLY A 102 9.35 1.67 -4.96
C GLY A 102 9.50 2.04 -3.49
N LYS A 103 8.81 1.30 -2.61
CA LYS A 103 8.90 1.44 -1.16
C LYS A 103 10.28 1.09 -0.62
N LEU A 104 10.96 0.07 -1.17
CA LEU A 104 12.35 -0.22 -0.79
C LEU A 104 13.29 0.95 -1.07
N GLN A 105 13.15 1.57 -2.25
CA GLN A 105 13.94 2.74 -2.64
C GLN A 105 13.59 3.97 -1.80
N GLU A 106 12.34 4.15 -1.40
CA GLU A 106 11.91 5.16 -0.43
C GLU A 106 12.61 5.00 0.90
N ILE A 107 12.48 3.84 1.53
CA ILE A 107 13.08 3.54 2.83
C ILE A 107 14.59 3.72 2.75
N ARG A 108 15.23 3.24 1.67
CA ARG A 108 16.66 3.44 1.47
C ARG A 108 17.03 4.93 1.39
N ALA A 109 16.32 5.72 0.57
CA ALA A 109 16.57 7.16 0.44
C ALA A 109 16.39 7.91 1.78
N ASP A 110 15.45 7.44 2.59
CA ASP A 110 15.18 7.96 3.92
C ASP A 110 16.30 7.62 4.92
N LEU A 111 16.83 6.40 4.88
CA LEU A 111 18.01 5.99 5.66
C LEU A 111 19.24 6.82 5.28
N GLU A 112 19.48 7.04 3.98
CA GLU A 112 20.57 7.90 3.51
C GLU A 112 20.36 9.38 3.93
N THR A 113 19.11 9.83 4.02
CA THR A 113 18.79 11.16 4.54
C THR A 113 19.03 11.25 6.04
N PHE A 114 18.66 10.23 6.82
CA PHE A 114 18.97 10.16 8.24
C PHE A 114 20.48 10.25 8.50
N LYS A 115 21.32 9.56 7.71
CA LYS A 115 22.79 9.59 7.84
C LYS A 115 23.39 10.99 7.72
N LYS A 116 22.73 11.92 7.03
CA LYS A 116 23.17 13.33 6.96
C LYS A 116 23.13 14.04 8.33
N SER A 117 22.45 13.49 9.33
CA SER A 117 22.50 13.98 10.72
C SER A 117 23.86 13.72 11.41
N GLY A 118 24.71 12.86 10.84
CA GLY A 118 25.98 12.43 11.43
C GLY A 118 25.85 11.33 12.48
N LYS A 119 24.62 10.89 12.79
CA LYS A 119 24.38 9.77 13.71
C LYS A 119 24.64 8.44 13.01
N PRO A 120 25.29 7.46 13.67
CA PRO A 120 25.55 6.16 13.05
C PRO A 120 24.26 5.41 12.70
N LEU A 121 24.26 4.77 11.53
CA LEU A 121 23.27 3.78 11.11
C LEU A 121 23.97 2.42 10.97
N TYR A 122 23.59 1.46 11.81
CA TYR A 122 24.09 0.08 11.74
C TYR A 122 22.98 -0.82 11.17
N ALA A 123 23.34 -1.88 10.47
CA ALA A 123 22.42 -2.93 10.06
C ALA A 123 22.84 -4.25 10.70
N TYR A 124 21.86 -4.97 11.24
CA TYR A 124 22.04 -6.32 11.76
C TYR A 124 21.07 -7.25 11.04
N LEU A 125 21.63 -8.21 10.31
CA LEU A 125 20.88 -9.09 9.43
C LEU A 125 20.69 -10.45 10.08
N LYS A 126 19.48 -11.01 9.93
CA LYS A 126 19.09 -12.36 10.34
C LYS A 126 18.45 -13.06 9.14
N THR A 127 19.14 -14.04 8.57
CA THR A 127 18.81 -14.77 7.34
C THR A 127 18.26 -13.87 6.21
N PRO A 128 18.98 -12.78 5.86
CA PRO A 128 18.49 -11.77 4.93
C PRO A 128 18.35 -12.30 3.51
N GLY A 129 17.29 -11.88 2.81
CA GLY A 129 17.17 -11.98 1.36
C GLY A 129 17.76 -10.77 0.64
N THR A 130 17.48 -10.69 -0.66
CA THR A 130 17.99 -9.62 -1.53
C THR A 130 17.41 -8.24 -1.16
N ARG A 131 16.15 -8.17 -0.70
CA ARG A 131 15.50 -6.90 -0.33
C ARG A 131 16.05 -6.34 0.99
N GLU A 132 16.21 -7.21 1.97
CA GLU A 132 16.77 -6.91 3.30
C GLU A 132 18.22 -6.44 3.15
N TYR A 133 19.00 -7.16 2.34
CA TYR A 133 20.38 -6.78 2.02
C TYR A 133 20.45 -5.44 1.25
N TYR A 134 19.53 -5.20 0.32
CA TYR A 134 19.44 -3.91 -0.39
C TYR A 134 19.25 -2.73 0.58
N LEU A 135 18.40 -2.86 1.60
CA LEU A 135 18.26 -1.83 2.64
C LEU A 135 19.51 -1.72 3.52
N ALA A 136 20.05 -2.87 3.95
CA ALA A 136 21.21 -2.93 4.84
C ALA A 136 22.46 -2.25 4.26
N THR A 137 22.65 -2.29 2.94
CA THR A 137 23.77 -1.60 2.28
C THR A 137 23.68 -0.06 2.33
N ALA A 138 22.63 0.53 2.91
CA ALA A 138 22.60 1.96 3.25
C ALA A 138 23.33 2.25 4.57
N ALA A 139 23.49 1.26 5.45
CA ALA A 139 24.12 1.42 6.75
C ALA A 139 25.63 1.72 6.64
N ASP A 140 26.17 2.34 7.70
CA ASP A 140 27.60 2.58 7.86
C ASP A 140 28.37 1.28 8.18
N HIS A 141 27.67 0.29 8.74
CA HIS A 141 28.22 -1.00 9.10
C HIS A 141 27.13 -2.08 9.01
N VAL A 142 27.42 -3.18 8.32
CA VAL A 142 26.55 -4.35 8.15
C VAL A 142 27.14 -5.54 8.89
N SER A 143 26.40 -6.05 9.86
CA SER A 143 26.76 -7.25 10.63
C SER A 143 25.72 -8.35 10.42
N MET A 144 26.15 -9.60 10.56
CA MET A 144 25.28 -10.77 10.69
C MET A 144 25.94 -11.79 11.61
N ASP A 145 25.18 -12.80 12.04
CA ASP A 145 25.72 -13.84 12.92
C ASP A 145 26.81 -14.69 12.23
N PRO A 146 27.74 -15.31 12.99
CA PRO A 146 28.76 -16.19 12.41
C PRO A 146 28.19 -17.43 11.70
N GLU A 147 27.03 -17.91 12.13
CA GLU A 147 26.37 -19.15 11.68
C GLU A 147 24.99 -18.85 11.08
N ASP A 148 24.95 -18.04 10.03
CA ASP A 148 23.72 -17.64 9.31
C ASP A 148 23.96 -17.60 7.78
N GLU A 149 22.91 -17.36 6.99
CA GLU A 149 22.93 -17.35 5.52
C GLU A 149 22.46 -15.99 4.94
N LEU A 150 23.20 -15.48 3.95
CA LEU A 150 22.78 -14.36 3.10
C LEU A 150 22.23 -14.89 1.76
N ASN A 151 20.93 -14.74 1.57
CA ASN A 151 20.18 -15.16 0.38
C ASN A 151 20.23 -14.10 -0.75
N LEU A 152 21.45 -13.74 -1.17
CA LEU A 152 21.70 -12.84 -2.30
C LEU A 152 22.04 -13.65 -3.57
N LYS A 153 21.04 -13.94 -4.41
CA LYS A 153 21.14 -14.90 -5.52
C LYS A 153 20.45 -14.47 -6.83
N GLY A 154 20.24 -13.17 -7.01
CA GLY A 154 19.63 -12.59 -8.21
C GLY A 154 18.13 -12.34 -8.10
N MET A 155 17.47 -12.14 -9.25
CA MET A 155 16.04 -11.82 -9.35
C MET A 155 15.34 -12.76 -10.32
N ARG A 156 14.04 -12.97 -10.11
CA ARG A 156 13.17 -13.71 -11.05
C ARG A 156 11.75 -13.16 -11.04
N PHE A 157 11.10 -13.20 -12.19
CA PHE A 157 9.64 -13.15 -12.31
C PHE A 157 9.11 -14.56 -12.61
N GLU A 158 8.04 -14.93 -11.93
CA GLU A 158 7.35 -16.21 -12.12
C GLU A 158 5.85 -15.92 -12.24
N LEU A 159 5.23 -16.39 -13.33
CA LEU A 159 3.81 -16.15 -13.62
C LEU A 159 3.07 -17.47 -13.69
N LEU A 160 1.88 -17.50 -13.10
CA LEU A 160 0.95 -18.62 -13.18
C LEU A 160 0.04 -18.50 -14.41
N PHE A 161 -0.27 -19.63 -15.02
CA PHE A 161 -1.20 -19.74 -16.14
C PHE A 161 -2.25 -20.81 -15.86
N PHE A 162 -3.53 -20.42 -15.87
CA PHE A 162 -4.66 -21.24 -15.47
C PHE A 162 -5.43 -21.84 -16.63
N LYS A 163 -5.15 -21.47 -17.89
CA LYS A 163 -5.92 -21.91 -19.06
C LYS A 163 -6.17 -23.42 -19.08
N LYS A 164 -5.14 -24.24 -18.86
CA LYS A 164 -5.28 -25.72 -18.84
C LYS A 164 -6.21 -26.21 -17.72
N THR A 165 -6.15 -25.58 -16.55
CA THR A 165 -7.04 -25.88 -15.43
C THR A 165 -8.47 -25.49 -15.76
N LEU A 166 -8.67 -24.30 -16.33
CA LEU A 166 -9.99 -23.79 -16.73
C LEU A 166 -10.64 -24.67 -17.81
N ASP A 167 -9.89 -25.03 -18.86
CA ASP A 167 -10.32 -25.98 -19.88
C ASP A 167 -10.75 -27.32 -19.24
N LYS A 168 -9.96 -27.83 -18.28
CA LYS A 168 -10.25 -29.10 -17.58
C LYS A 168 -11.56 -29.04 -16.79
N ILE A 169 -11.92 -27.90 -16.21
CA ILE A 169 -13.18 -27.74 -15.48
C ILE A 169 -14.33 -27.23 -16.37
N GLY A 170 -14.09 -26.96 -17.65
CA GLY A 170 -15.12 -26.50 -18.59
C GLY A 170 -15.46 -25.02 -18.45
N VAL A 171 -14.51 -24.22 -17.96
CA VAL A 171 -14.63 -22.76 -17.89
C VAL A 171 -13.80 -22.15 -19.02
N HIS A 172 -14.40 -21.22 -19.75
CA HIS A 172 -13.74 -20.47 -20.82
C HIS A 172 -13.78 -18.98 -20.49
N VAL A 173 -12.63 -18.32 -20.58
CA VAL A 173 -12.54 -16.87 -20.33
C VAL A 173 -12.40 -16.15 -21.66
N GLU A 174 -13.34 -15.25 -21.92
CA GLU A 174 -13.41 -14.38 -23.09
C GLU A 174 -12.83 -13.02 -22.68
N ILE A 175 -11.80 -12.56 -23.37
CA ILE A 175 -11.08 -11.32 -23.06
C ILE A 175 -11.12 -10.41 -24.28
N GLU A 176 -11.48 -9.14 -24.06
CA GLU A 176 -11.34 -8.06 -25.02
C GLU A 176 -10.44 -6.98 -24.42
N HIS A 177 -9.50 -6.43 -25.18
CA HIS A 177 -8.59 -5.40 -24.67
C HIS A 177 -8.11 -4.45 -25.75
N ALA A 178 -7.77 -3.22 -25.33
CA ALA A 178 -7.08 -2.24 -26.14
C ALA A 178 -5.67 -2.01 -25.59
N GLY A 179 -4.69 -2.26 -26.46
CA GLY A 179 -3.26 -2.14 -26.18
C GLY A 179 -2.51 -3.45 -26.36
N LYS A 180 -1.46 -3.41 -27.19
CA LYS A 180 -0.58 -4.55 -27.50
C LYS A 180 -0.02 -5.25 -26.25
N TYR A 181 0.29 -4.48 -25.20
CA TYR A 181 0.91 -4.97 -23.97
C TYR A 181 -0.09 -5.14 -22.81
N LYS A 182 -1.41 -5.02 -23.08
CA LYS A 182 -2.44 -5.20 -22.03
C LYS A 182 -2.72 -6.69 -21.84
N ASP A 183 -1.92 -7.34 -21.00
CA ASP A 183 -1.84 -8.79 -20.86
C ASP A 183 -2.60 -9.37 -19.65
N PHE A 184 -3.45 -8.58 -18.98
CA PHE A 184 -4.17 -9.02 -17.77
C PHE A 184 -4.93 -10.35 -17.96
N GLY A 185 -5.49 -10.57 -19.16
CA GLY A 185 -6.23 -11.79 -19.49
C GLY A 185 -5.35 -13.01 -19.85
N ASP A 186 -4.05 -12.82 -20.08
CA ASP A 186 -3.15 -13.89 -20.57
C ASP A 186 -3.07 -15.06 -19.58
N MET A 187 -3.10 -14.79 -18.27
CA MET A 187 -3.06 -15.85 -17.26
C MET A 187 -4.25 -16.83 -17.36
N PHE A 188 -5.38 -16.40 -17.92
CA PHE A 188 -6.59 -17.21 -18.07
C PHE A 188 -6.73 -17.83 -19.46
N THR A 189 -6.18 -17.19 -20.48
CA THR A 189 -6.38 -17.54 -21.89
C THR A 189 -5.17 -18.22 -22.53
N ARG A 190 -3.99 -18.09 -21.95
CA ARG A 190 -2.72 -18.66 -22.43
C ARG A 190 -2.13 -19.68 -21.46
N THR A 191 -1.11 -20.40 -21.93
CA THR A 191 -0.34 -21.37 -21.12
C THR A 191 1.09 -20.92 -20.84
N SER A 192 1.47 -19.75 -21.34
CA SER A 192 2.79 -19.15 -21.19
C SER A 192 2.72 -17.67 -21.59
N MET A 193 3.76 -16.91 -21.24
CA MET A 193 3.88 -15.48 -21.56
C MET A 193 3.84 -15.26 -23.08
N SER A 194 3.12 -14.22 -23.51
CA SER A 194 3.19 -13.69 -24.87
C SER A 194 4.59 -13.12 -25.17
N ALA A 195 4.90 -12.83 -26.44
CA ALA A 195 6.16 -12.19 -26.80
C ALA A 195 6.25 -10.79 -26.19
N GLU A 196 5.11 -10.11 -26.13
CA GLU A 196 4.90 -8.77 -25.59
C GLU A 196 5.12 -8.72 -24.07
N THR A 197 4.53 -9.67 -23.33
CA THR A 197 4.76 -9.81 -21.88
C THR A 197 6.23 -10.11 -21.60
N LYS A 198 6.87 -10.98 -22.38
CA LYS A 198 8.32 -11.27 -22.23
C LYS A 198 9.16 -10.02 -22.48
N GLU A 199 8.84 -9.24 -23.51
CA GLU A 199 9.52 -7.98 -23.81
C GLU A 199 9.46 -7.00 -22.63
N VAL A 200 8.27 -6.83 -22.05
CA VAL A 200 8.05 -5.94 -20.88
C VAL A 200 8.79 -6.47 -19.65
N LEU A 201 8.61 -7.75 -19.30
CA LEU A 201 9.20 -8.30 -18.09
C LEU A 201 10.73 -8.40 -18.16
N ASN A 202 11.31 -8.68 -19.33
CA ASN A 202 12.77 -8.61 -19.51
C ASN A 202 13.28 -7.18 -19.30
N SER A 203 12.62 -6.19 -19.91
CA SER A 203 12.99 -4.78 -19.71
C SER A 203 12.91 -4.34 -18.25
N ILE A 204 11.90 -4.79 -17.51
CA ILE A 204 11.72 -4.49 -16.08
C ILE A 204 12.80 -5.19 -15.24
N ILE A 205 13.00 -6.49 -15.43
CA ILE A 205 13.93 -7.26 -14.59
C ILE A 205 15.38 -6.85 -14.82
N ASP A 206 15.77 -6.54 -16.06
CA ASP A 206 17.12 -6.10 -16.40
C ASP A 206 17.46 -4.77 -15.70
N GLU A 207 16.51 -3.84 -15.66
CA GLU A 207 16.72 -2.53 -15.04
C GLU A 207 16.68 -2.60 -13.50
N LEU A 208 15.74 -3.35 -12.91
CA LEU A 208 15.72 -3.58 -11.46
C LEU A 208 17.01 -4.28 -10.99
N TYR A 209 17.47 -5.29 -11.75
CA TYR A 209 18.72 -5.98 -11.45
C TYR A 209 19.93 -5.04 -11.64
N GLY A 210 19.95 -4.23 -12.69
CA GLY A 210 20.95 -3.20 -12.90
C GLY A 210 21.05 -2.21 -11.75
N HIS A 211 19.90 -1.71 -11.25
CA HIS A 211 19.84 -0.82 -10.10
C HIS A 211 20.31 -1.49 -8.80
N LEU A 212 19.93 -2.75 -8.55
CA LEU A 212 20.42 -3.53 -7.41
C LEU A 212 21.95 -3.64 -7.45
N VAL A 213 22.49 -4.10 -8.58
CA VAL A 213 23.93 -4.28 -8.80
C VAL A 213 24.68 -2.96 -8.60
N ALA A 214 24.21 -1.87 -9.21
CA ALA A 214 24.84 -0.55 -9.08
C ALA A 214 24.82 -0.04 -7.63
N THR A 215 23.72 -0.28 -6.91
CA THR A 215 23.60 0.11 -5.50
C THR A 215 24.57 -0.66 -4.62
N ILE A 216 24.64 -1.98 -4.75
CA ILE A 216 25.57 -2.82 -4.00
C ILE A 216 27.03 -2.47 -4.36
N ALA A 217 27.32 -2.25 -5.64
CA ALA A 217 28.64 -1.87 -6.13
C ALA A 217 29.13 -0.58 -5.46
N SER A 218 28.28 0.45 -5.45
CA SER A 218 28.58 1.73 -4.78
C SER A 218 28.77 1.54 -3.27
N ALA A 219 27.86 0.83 -2.60
CA ALA A 219 27.89 0.67 -1.15
C ALA A 219 29.07 -0.18 -0.65
N ARG A 220 29.46 -1.21 -1.41
CA ARG A 220 30.52 -2.16 -1.05
C ARG A 220 31.85 -1.88 -1.74
N LYS A 221 31.98 -0.74 -2.43
CA LYS A 221 33.19 -0.28 -3.15
C LYS A 221 33.70 -1.34 -4.14
N LYS A 222 32.79 -1.88 -4.95
CA LYS A 222 33.05 -2.88 -6.00
C LYS A 222 32.61 -2.34 -7.35
N THR A 223 33.04 -2.97 -8.43
CA THR A 223 32.49 -2.69 -9.77
C THR A 223 31.17 -3.46 -9.96
N PRO A 224 30.27 -3.00 -10.84
CA PRO A 224 29.06 -3.75 -11.20
C PRO A 224 29.35 -5.19 -11.64
N ASP A 225 30.41 -5.42 -12.42
CA ASP A 225 30.77 -6.77 -12.90
C ASP A 225 31.23 -7.69 -11.77
N GLN A 226 32.00 -7.16 -10.81
CA GLN A 226 32.36 -7.91 -9.61
C GLN A 226 31.11 -8.29 -8.81
N VAL A 227 30.15 -7.38 -8.68
CA VAL A 227 28.90 -7.66 -7.95
C VAL A 227 28.08 -8.72 -8.66
N ARG A 228 27.95 -8.68 -10.00
CA ARG A 228 27.27 -9.75 -10.76
C ARG A 228 27.93 -11.10 -10.54
N ALA A 229 29.26 -11.16 -10.70
CA ALA A 229 30.03 -12.38 -10.49
C ALA A 229 29.94 -12.92 -9.06
N ILE A 230 29.75 -12.04 -8.06
CA ILE A 230 29.44 -12.45 -6.69
C ILE A 230 28.03 -13.00 -6.63
N ILE A 231 27.00 -12.28 -7.07
CA ILE A 231 25.60 -12.72 -7.01
C ILE A 231 25.40 -14.12 -7.62
N ASP A 232 26.11 -14.44 -8.71
CA ASP A 232 26.08 -15.75 -9.37
C ASP A 232 26.61 -16.92 -8.51
N GLN A 233 27.29 -16.62 -7.40
CA GLN A 233 27.80 -17.60 -6.43
C GLN A 233 26.91 -17.74 -5.20
N GLY A 234 25.82 -16.98 -5.11
CA GLY A 234 24.88 -17.06 -3.99
C GLY A 234 24.06 -18.36 -3.98
N PRO A 235 23.46 -18.71 -2.83
CA PRO A 235 23.49 -18.00 -1.56
C PRO A 235 24.81 -18.21 -0.78
N PHE A 236 25.02 -17.44 0.28
CA PHE A 236 26.28 -17.43 1.04
C PHE A 236 26.07 -17.80 2.50
N LEU A 237 26.90 -18.70 3.02
CA LEU A 237 27.11 -18.76 4.47
C LEU A 237 27.86 -17.50 4.93
N SER A 238 27.65 -17.11 6.17
CA SER A 238 28.20 -15.87 6.76
C SER A 238 29.71 -15.67 6.54
N PRO A 239 30.59 -16.68 6.72
CA PRO A 239 32.02 -16.56 6.37
C PRO A 239 32.26 -16.23 4.90
N GLN A 240 31.48 -16.80 3.97
CA GLN A 240 31.59 -16.51 2.54
C GLN A 240 31.09 -15.10 2.22
N ALA A 241 30.00 -14.65 2.85
CA ALA A 241 29.49 -13.29 2.70
C ALA A 241 30.55 -12.26 3.13
N ARG A 242 31.21 -12.50 4.27
CA ARG A 242 32.31 -11.63 4.74
C ARG A 242 33.52 -11.68 3.83
N ASN A 243 33.96 -12.85 3.38
CA ASN A 243 35.10 -13.00 2.48
C ASN A 243 34.88 -12.31 1.13
N ASN A 244 33.64 -12.35 0.62
CA ASN A 244 33.24 -11.62 -0.59
C ASN A 244 33.07 -10.11 -0.35
N GLY A 245 33.21 -9.63 0.89
CA GLY A 245 33.05 -8.23 1.27
C GLY A 245 31.60 -7.74 1.22
N LEU A 246 30.63 -8.65 1.34
CA LEU A 246 29.20 -8.31 1.38
C LEU A 246 28.77 -7.79 2.75
N VAL A 247 29.40 -8.26 3.83
CA VAL A 247 29.19 -7.78 5.21
C VAL A 247 30.51 -7.34 5.83
N ASP A 248 30.44 -6.47 6.84
CA ASP A 248 31.62 -5.87 7.49
C ASP A 248 32.15 -6.74 8.63
N ALA A 249 31.25 -7.37 9.40
CA ALA A 249 31.64 -8.24 10.49
C ALA A 249 30.65 -9.39 10.71
N LEU A 250 31.19 -10.48 11.26
CA LEU A 250 30.40 -11.56 11.83
C LEU A 250 30.40 -11.36 13.33
N LEU A 251 29.25 -10.96 13.88
CA LEU A 251 29.09 -10.57 15.28
C LEU A 251 27.73 -11.06 15.73
N TYR A 252 27.67 -11.62 16.94
CA TYR A 252 26.39 -11.76 17.64
C TYR A 252 25.83 -10.37 17.98
N GLU A 253 24.52 -10.30 18.21
CA GLU A 253 23.81 -9.04 18.45
C GLU A 253 24.47 -8.21 19.55
N ASP A 254 24.77 -8.82 20.70
CA ASP A 254 25.43 -8.18 21.84
C ASP A 254 26.80 -7.57 21.47
N GLN A 255 27.60 -8.31 20.70
CA GLN A 255 28.91 -7.85 20.23
C GLN A 255 28.80 -6.66 19.25
N MET A 256 27.74 -6.61 18.44
CA MET A 256 27.46 -5.47 17.56
C MET A 256 27.14 -4.22 18.39
N TYR A 257 26.27 -4.35 19.41
CA TYR A 257 25.96 -3.25 20.32
C TYR A 257 27.18 -2.77 21.12
N ASP A 258 28.06 -3.67 21.54
CA ASP A 258 29.33 -3.30 22.20
C ASP A 258 30.21 -2.45 21.29
N LYS A 259 30.32 -2.80 20.00
CA LYS A 259 31.04 -1.97 19.03
C LYS A 259 30.37 -0.62 18.78
N LEU A 260 29.04 -0.57 18.73
CA LEU A 260 28.30 0.68 18.57
C LEU A 260 28.52 1.59 19.79
N LYS A 261 28.49 1.03 21.00
CA LYS A 261 28.79 1.73 22.26
C LYS A 261 30.20 2.32 22.26
N GLN A 262 31.19 1.55 21.82
CA GLN A 262 32.57 2.03 21.66
C GLN A 262 32.66 3.18 20.64
N ARG A 263 32.00 3.06 19.49
CA ARG A 263 31.97 4.13 18.46
C ARG A 263 31.34 5.42 18.95
N LEU A 264 30.29 5.32 19.77
CA LEU A 264 29.59 6.48 20.32
C LEU A 264 30.30 7.10 21.52
N ASN A 265 31.37 6.46 22.03
CA ASN A 265 32.03 6.78 23.30
C ASN A 265 31.00 6.98 24.42
N SER A 266 30.02 6.07 24.50
CA SER A 266 28.88 6.17 25.42
C SER A 266 28.94 5.12 26.53
N GLY A 267 28.20 5.38 27.61
CA GLY A 267 27.80 4.34 28.56
C GLY A 267 26.80 3.37 27.93
N ASP A 268 25.99 2.70 28.76
CA ASP A 268 25.02 1.72 28.27
C ASP A 268 24.02 2.35 27.31
N LEU A 269 23.84 1.69 26.16
CA LEU A 269 22.88 2.09 25.14
C LEU A 269 21.50 1.56 25.50
N ARG A 270 20.52 2.46 25.58
CA ARG A 270 19.13 2.08 25.84
C ARG A 270 18.41 1.83 24.52
N LYS A 271 17.84 0.65 24.32
CA LYS A 271 17.07 0.34 23.10
C LYS A 271 15.67 0.96 23.19
N ILE A 272 15.19 1.54 22.10
CA ILE A 272 13.79 1.93 21.92
C ILE A 272 13.29 1.38 20.58
N SER A 273 12.15 0.68 20.59
CA SER A 273 11.59 0.07 19.38
C SER A 273 11.00 1.14 18.44
N LEU A 274 10.94 0.86 17.14
CA LEU A 274 10.19 1.67 16.18
C LEU A 274 8.77 1.98 16.65
N ARG A 275 8.05 0.95 17.12
CA ARG A 275 6.65 1.04 17.55
C ARG A 275 6.48 2.00 18.73
N ASP A 276 7.35 1.91 19.73
CA ASP A 276 7.32 2.81 20.88
C ASP A 276 7.72 4.22 20.47
N TYR A 277 8.77 4.35 19.65
CA TYR A 277 9.27 5.65 19.22
C TYR A 277 8.25 6.40 18.35
N MET A 278 7.46 5.72 17.52
CA MET A 278 6.37 6.33 16.73
C MET A 278 5.36 7.08 17.61
N ARG A 279 5.13 6.60 18.85
CA ARG A 279 4.20 7.23 19.81
C ARG A 279 4.77 8.49 20.47
N VAL A 280 6.09 8.69 20.40
CA VAL A 280 6.74 9.89 20.95
C VAL A 280 6.27 11.11 20.17
N PRO A 281 5.63 12.10 20.82
CA PRO A 281 5.17 13.30 20.14
C PRO A 281 6.34 14.00 19.47
N ALA A 282 6.18 14.33 18.19
CA ALA A 282 7.07 15.29 17.57
C ALA A 282 6.64 16.68 18.02
N GLU A 283 7.16 17.14 19.16
CA GLU A 283 6.97 18.52 19.61
C GLU A 283 7.42 19.43 18.46
N SER A 284 6.48 20.17 17.88
CA SER A 284 6.65 21.10 16.74
C SER A 284 6.84 20.49 15.34
N VAL A 285 5.98 19.57 14.89
CA VAL A 285 5.81 19.42 13.44
C VAL A 285 5.03 20.63 12.92
N GLY A 286 5.73 21.47 12.15
CA GLY A 286 5.21 22.33 11.09
C GLY A 286 4.21 23.44 11.42
N LYS A 287 4.59 24.69 11.15
CA LYS A 287 3.64 25.84 11.12
C LYS A 287 2.56 25.68 10.04
N HIS A 288 2.89 24.98 8.95
CA HIS A 288 1.99 24.77 7.82
C HIS A 288 1.58 23.31 7.70
N ARG A 289 0.28 23.08 7.47
CA ARG A 289 -0.27 21.73 7.29
C ARG A 289 -0.39 21.42 5.80
N ILE A 290 0.15 20.28 5.38
CA ILE A 290 0.01 19.71 4.04
C ILE A 290 -0.77 18.42 4.19
N ALA A 291 -1.82 18.23 3.38
CA ALA A 291 -2.56 16.98 3.38
C ALA A 291 -1.76 15.91 2.63
N LEU A 292 -1.62 14.73 3.23
CA LEU A 292 -1.17 13.51 2.59
C LEU A 292 -2.41 12.64 2.32
N VAL A 293 -2.94 12.71 1.10
CA VAL A 293 -4.13 11.96 0.69
C VAL A 293 -3.69 10.64 0.10
N THR A 294 -3.97 9.54 0.79
CA THR A 294 -3.52 8.20 0.38
C THR A 294 -4.63 7.43 -0.31
N GLY A 295 -4.38 6.95 -1.52
CA GLY A 295 -5.17 5.94 -2.23
C GLY A 295 -4.36 4.67 -2.39
N GLU A 296 -4.79 3.58 -1.75
CA GLU A 296 -4.12 2.28 -1.77
C GLU A 296 -5.12 1.18 -2.18
N GLY A 297 -4.66 0.25 -3.03
CA GLY A 297 -5.45 -0.90 -3.47
C GLY A 297 -6.21 -0.70 -4.78
N GLY A 298 -7.08 -1.65 -5.12
CA GLY A 298 -7.88 -1.64 -6.34
C GLY A 298 -8.92 -0.51 -6.34
N ILE A 299 -9.27 -0.01 -7.52
CA ILE A 299 -10.27 1.07 -7.68
C ILE A 299 -11.63 0.47 -8.04
N THR A 300 -12.65 0.75 -7.25
CA THR A 300 -14.02 0.27 -7.50
C THR A 300 -15.05 1.38 -7.29
N ARG A 301 -16.23 1.20 -7.89
CA ARG A 301 -17.36 2.10 -7.68
C ARG A 301 -18.05 1.82 -6.35
N GLY A 302 -18.52 2.89 -5.70
CA GLY A 302 -19.34 2.82 -4.50
C GLY A 302 -18.67 3.41 -3.26
N GLU A 303 -19.24 3.07 -2.11
CA GLU A 303 -18.77 3.41 -0.77
C GLU A 303 -18.12 2.18 -0.13
N SER A 304 -17.20 2.43 0.81
CA SER A 304 -16.60 1.36 1.62
C SER A 304 -17.62 0.77 2.59
N ASP A 305 -17.71 -0.55 2.60
CA ASP A 305 -18.32 -1.26 3.72
C ASP A 305 -17.23 -1.50 4.77
N ASP A 306 -17.29 -0.73 5.86
CA ASP A 306 -16.35 -0.78 6.99
C ASP A 306 -16.20 -2.19 7.61
N PHE A 307 -17.13 -3.13 7.32
CA PHE A 307 -17.08 -4.51 7.79
C PHE A 307 -16.53 -5.53 6.77
N SER A 308 -16.42 -5.16 5.50
CA SER A 308 -16.07 -6.08 4.39
C SER A 308 -14.59 -6.43 4.30
N GLY A 309 -13.72 -5.70 5.02
CA GLY A 309 -12.26 -5.92 5.01
C GLY A 309 -11.55 -5.56 3.71
N ASP A 310 -12.29 -5.28 2.63
CA ASP A 310 -11.75 -4.81 1.35
C ASP A 310 -11.58 -3.29 1.37
N ASN A 311 -10.32 -2.86 1.55
CA ASN A 311 -9.95 -1.48 1.83
C ASN A 311 -9.37 -0.73 0.63
N GLY A 312 -9.72 -1.16 -0.60
CA GLY A 312 -9.34 -0.47 -1.83
C GLY A 312 -9.86 0.97 -1.94
N ILE A 313 -9.59 1.60 -3.09
CA ILE A 313 -10.04 2.95 -3.40
C ILE A 313 -11.50 2.91 -3.87
N GLN A 314 -12.42 3.23 -2.97
CA GLN A 314 -13.85 3.38 -3.28
C GLN A 314 -14.15 4.79 -3.75
N SER A 315 -14.61 4.93 -4.99
CA SER A 315 -14.76 6.25 -5.64
C SER A 315 -15.58 7.27 -4.86
N GLU A 316 -16.74 6.91 -4.30
CA GLU A 316 -17.62 7.88 -3.64
C GLU A 316 -17.01 8.41 -2.33
N ASP A 317 -16.35 7.53 -1.57
CA ASP A 317 -15.67 7.91 -0.32
C ASP A 317 -14.39 8.70 -0.58
N PHE A 318 -13.64 8.32 -1.62
CA PHE A 318 -12.45 9.04 -2.02
C PHE A 318 -12.80 10.45 -2.53
N ASP A 319 -13.88 10.59 -3.30
CA ASP A 319 -14.41 11.88 -3.75
C ASP A 319 -14.82 12.78 -2.57
N LYS A 320 -15.54 12.23 -1.58
CA LYS A 320 -15.87 12.95 -0.33
C LYS A 320 -14.61 13.38 0.43
N LEU A 321 -13.59 12.53 0.48
CA LEU A 321 -12.30 12.82 1.11
C LEU A 321 -11.58 13.98 0.39
N LEU A 322 -11.48 13.93 -0.95
CA LEU A 322 -10.88 14.98 -1.76
C LEU A 322 -11.59 16.32 -1.58
N ARG A 323 -12.94 16.33 -1.56
CA ARG A 323 -13.73 17.54 -1.29
C ARG A 323 -13.50 18.09 0.11
N ARG A 324 -13.41 17.23 1.12
CA ARG A 324 -13.10 17.63 2.51
C ARG A 324 -11.74 18.31 2.57
N VAL A 325 -10.71 17.70 1.99
CA VAL A 325 -9.36 18.26 1.92
C VAL A 325 -9.38 19.60 1.17
N GLY A 326 -10.05 19.66 0.02
CA GLY A 326 -10.16 20.88 -0.79
C GLY A 326 -10.82 22.05 -0.08
N ASN A 327 -11.75 21.78 0.85
CA ASN A 327 -12.50 22.81 1.59
C ASN A 327 -11.87 23.17 2.95
N ASP A 328 -10.82 22.46 3.40
CA ASP A 328 -10.12 22.78 4.65
C ASP A 328 -9.14 23.94 4.46
N SER A 329 -9.42 25.12 5.04
CA SER A 329 -8.58 26.32 4.96
C SER A 329 -7.25 26.22 5.73
N GLY A 330 -7.16 25.26 6.67
CA GLY A 330 -5.96 24.93 7.42
C GLY A 330 -4.91 24.20 6.59
N ILE A 331 -5.33 23.49 5.53
CA ILE A 331 -4.44 22.78 4.60
C ILE A 331 -3.92 23.75 3.53
N LYS A 332 -2.59 23.91 3.45
CA LYS A 332 -1.91 24.82 2.51
C LYS A 332 -1.49 24.18 1.18
N GLY A 333 -1.43 22.86 1.13
CA GLY A 333 -1.12 22.09 -0.07
C GLY A 333 -1.44 20.61 0.11
N VAL A 334 -1.35 19.85 -0.96
CA VAL A 334 -1.76 18.43 -1.01
C VAL A 334 -0.67 17.60 -1.70
N ILE A 335 -0.29 16.50 -1.07
CA ILE A 335 0.41 15.39 -1.69
C ILE A 335 -0.62 14.28 -1.84
N VAL A 336 -0.87 13.82 -3.05
CA VAL A 336 -1.70 12.64 -3.29
C VAL A 336 -0.79 11.45 -3.50
N ARG A 337 -0.82 10.51 -2.55
CA ARG A 337 -0.01 9.31 -2.48
C ARG A 337 -0.78 8.14 -3.06
N ILE A 338 -0.31 7.56 -4.15
CA ILE A 338 -1.01 6.49 -4.88
C ILE A 338 -0.21 5.19 -4.84
N ASP A 339 -0.85 4.12 -4.39
CA ASP A 339 -0.37 2.74 -4.46
C ASP A 339 -1.50 1.81 -4.98
N SER A 340 -1.73 1.84 -6.30
CA SER A 340 -2.86 1.18 -6.93
C SER A 340 -2.51 0.52 -8.26
N PRO A 341 -2.89 -0.76 -8.48
CA PRO A 341 -2.81 -1.42 -9.78
C PRO A 341 -3.89 -0.93 -10.77
N GLY A 342 -4.80 -0.05 -10.31
CA GLY A 342 -5.96 0.42 -11.05
C GLY A 342 -7.24 -0.33 -10.68
N GLY A 343 -8.20 -0.37 -11.61
CA GLY A 343 -9.49 -0.99 -11.39
C GLY A 343 -10.53 -0.49 -12.39
N GLU A 344 -11.75 -0.29 -11.93
CA GLU A 344 -12.88 0.08 -12.77
C GLU A 344 -12.66 1.45 -13.46
N VAL A 345 -12.91 1.48 -14.77
CA VAL A 345 -12.69 2.67 -15.62
C VAL A 345 -13.55 3.86 -15.17
N PHE A 346 -14.83 3.62 -14.89
CA PHE A 346 -15.76 4.70 -14.53
C PHE A 346 -15.50 5.25 -13.13
N ALA A 347 -15.15 4.40 -12.16
CA ALA A 347 -14.72 4.83 -10.84
C ALA A 347 -13.45 5.68 -10.93
N SER A 348 -12.49 5.25 -11.76
CA SER A 348 -11.27 6.01 -12.03
C SER A 348 -11.55 7.37 -12.69
N ASP A 349 -12.54 7.47 -13.59
CA ASP A 349 -12.93 8.73 -14.21
C ASP A 349 -13.57 9.72 -13.22
N ALA A 350 -14.45 9.23 -12.35
CA ALA A 350 -15.06 10.04 -11.29
C ALA A 350 -13.99 10.63 -10.35
N ILE A 351 -13.07 9.79 -9.87
CA ILE A 351 -11.96 10.22 -9.02
C ILE A 351 -11.05 11.19 -9.77
N TRP A 352 -10.70 10.90 -11.03
CA TRP A 352 -9.88 11.79 -11.85
C TRP A 352 -10.49 13.19 -11.96
N ARG A 353 -11.83 13.26 -12.11
CA ARG A 353 -12.55 14.52 -12.16
C ARG A 353 -12.41 15.30 -10.84
N GLU A 354 -12.62 14.67 -9.69
CA GLU A 354 -12.49 15.31 -8.38
C GLU A 354 -11.04 15.71 -8.06
N MET A 355 -10.07 14.88 -8.45
CA MET A 355 -8.63 15.19 -8.38
C MET A 355 -8.29 16.46 -9.18
N ASN A 356 -8.83 16.62 -10.39
CA ASN A 356 -8.68 17.85 -11.17
C ASN A 356 -9.33 19.07 -10.51
N LEU A 357 -10.44 18.90 -9.80
CA LEU A 357 -11.07 19.98 -9.04
C LEU A 357 -10.23 20.37 -7.82
N LEU A 358 -9.63 19.39 -7.14
CA LEU A 358 -8.72 19.62 -6.01
C LEU A 358 -7.45 20.36 -6.45
N SER A 359 -6.84 19.96 -7.58
CA SER A 359 -5.69 20.62 -8.20
C SER A 359 -5.91 22.12 -8.40
N LYS A 360 -7.11 22.51 -8.87
CA LYS A 360 -7.48 23.91 -9.09
C LYS A 360 -7.67 24.70 -7.80
N LYS A 361 -7.99 24.02 -6.69
CA LYS A 361 -8.24 24.65 -5.38
C LYS A 361 -6.98 24.78 -4.53
N LYS A 362 -6.05 23.82 -4.62
CA LYS A 362 -4.87 23.76 -3.75
C LYS A 362 -3.62 23.32 -4.52
N PRO A 363 -2.44 23.88 -4.18
CA PRO A 363 -1.16 23.37 -4.64
C PRO A 363 -1.05 21.86 -4.45
N MET A 364 -0.91 21.10 -5.54
CA MET A 364 -0.94 19.64 -5.50
C MET A 364 0.29 19.02 -6.18
N VAL A 365 0.72 17.87 -5.67
CA VAL A 365 1.74 16.99 -6.24
C VAL A 365 1.27 15.54 -6.11
N ILE A 366 1.47 14.74 -7.14
CA ILE A 366 1.23 13.30 -7.11
C ILE A 366 2.54 12.59 -6.73
N SER A 367 2.45 11.63 -5.82
CA SER A 367 3.55 10.77 -5.39
C SER A 367 3.14 9.31 -5.55
N MET A 368 3.80 8.59 -6.45
CA MET A 368 3.55 7.18 -6.71
C MET A 368 4.43 6.31 -5.80
N SER A 369 3.83 5.30 -5.18
CA SER A 369 4.50 4.33 -4.31
C SER A 369 5.04 3.14 -5.12
N ASP A 370 4.80 1.92 -4.68
CA ASP A 370 5.16 0.69 -5.40
C ASP A 370 4.46 0.62 -6.76
N THR A 371 3.16 0.93 -6.82
CA THR A 371 2.39 0.83 -8.05
C THR A 371 1.45 2.03 -8.27
N ALA A 372 1.43 2.57 -9.48
CA ALA A 372 0.40 3.52 -9.92
C ALA A 372 0.15 3.29 -11.41
N ALA A 373 -0.51 2.17 -11.73
CA ALA A 373 -0.71 1.68 -13.09
C ALA A 373 -2.19 1.63 -13.45
N SER A 374 -2.51 1.62 -14.75
CA SER A 374 -3.89 1.53 -15.24
C SER A 374 -4.77 2.64 -14.64
N GLY A 375 -5.89 2.31 -13.97
CA GLY A 375 -6.70 3.28 -13.21
C GLY A 375 -5.91 4.12 -12.19
N GLY A 376 -4.87 3.58 -11.56
CA GLY A 376 -4.00 4.33 -10.64
C GLY A 376 -3.19 5.43 -11.35
N TYR A 377 -2.74 5.14 -12.59
CA TYR A 377 -2.15 6.18 -13.44
C TYR A 377 -3.22 7.16 -13.92
N TYR A 378 -4.42 6.69 -14.26
CA TYR A 378 -5.55 7.51 -14.70
C TYR A 378 -5.87 8.62 -13.69
N ILE A 379 -6.10 8.27 -12.42
CA ILE A 379 -6.46 9.24 -11.37
C ILE A 379 -5.32 10.23 -11.06
N SER A 380 -4.09 9.88 -11.44
CA SER A 380 -2.90 10.72 -11.28
C SER A 380 -2.79 11.83 -12.34
N MET A 381 -3.54 11.76 -13.45
CA MET A 381 -3.39 12.65 -14.61
C MET A 381 -4.16 13.97 -14.45
N THR A 382 -3.75 14.83 -13.52
CA THR A 382 -4.37 16.14 -13.26
C THR A 382 -3.66 17.32 -13.92
N GLY A 383 -2.48 17.08 -14.51
CA GLY A 383 -1.57 18.12 -14.99
C GLY A 383 -0.66 18.71 -13.90
N ASP A 384 -0.73 18.20 -12.67
CA ASP A 384 0.25 18.46 -11.62
C ASP A 384 1.54 17.67 -11.82
N SER A 385 2.55 18.00 -11.02
CA SER A 385 3.81 17.28 -10.98
C SER A 385 3.59 15.87 -10.47
N VAL A 386 4.09 14.89 -11.21
CA VAL A 386 4.03 13.46 -10.91
C VAL A 386 5.42 12.98 -10.54
N LEU A 387 5.54 12.44 -9.32
CA LEU A 387 6.74 11.81 -8.81
C LEU A 387 6.57 10.30 -8.75
N ALA A 388 7.65 9.58 -9.03
CA ALA A 388 7.74 8.14 -8.82
C ALA A 388 9.14 7.76 -8.32
N TYR A 389 9.28 6.57 -7.74
CA TYR A 389 10.59 5.97 -7.54
C TYR A 389 11.07 5.28 -8.81
N PRO A 390 12.39 5.10 -9.01
CA PRO A 390 12.90 4.34 -10.15
C PRO A 390 12.22 2.97 -10.33
N GLY A 391 11.96 2.26 -9.22
CA GLY A 391 11.34 0.94 -9.19
C GLY A 391 9.82 0.92 -9.07
N THR A 392 9.14 2.07 -9.15
CA THR A 392 7.67 2.14 -9.18
C THR A 392 7.13 1.53 -10.47
N PHE A 393 6.12 0.67 -10.39
CA PHE A 393 5.38 0.19 -11.55
C PHE A 393 4.29 1.20 -11.92
N THR A 394 4.33 1.75 -13.14
CA THR A 394 3.35 2.75 -13.60
C THR A 394 3.01 2.58 -15.08
N GLY A 395 2.28 3.52 -15.66
CA GLY A 395 1.73 3.40 -17.01
C GLY A 395 0.56 2.42 -17.05
N SER A 396 0.70 1.33 -17.80
CA SER A 396 -0.38 0.40 -18.14
C SER A 396 -1.62 1.09 -18.71
N ILE A 397 -1.38 2.12 -19.53
CA ILE A 397 -2.42 2.92 -20.18
C ILE A 397 -3.07 2.05 -21.25
N GLY A 398 -4.14 1.36 -20.87
CA GLY A 398 -4.84 0.36 -21.69
C GLY A 398 -6.09 -0.10 -20.96
N VAL A 399 -7.05 -0.65 -21.70
CA VAL A 399 -8.36 -1.07 -21.18
C VAL A 399 -8.54 -2.55 -21.47
N VAL A 400 -9.11 -3.27 -20.53
CA VAL A 400 -9.39 -4.71 -20.66
C VAL A 400 -10.76 -5.01 -20.07
N PHE A 401 -11.48 -5.89 -20.73
CA PHE A 401 -12.71 -6.50 -20.28
C PHE A 401 -12.52 -8.01 -20.31
N GLY A 402 -13.09 -8.70 -19.32
CA GLY A 402 -13.03 -10.14 -19.24
C GLY A 402 -14.33 -10.72 -18.72
N LYS A 403 -14.75 -11.81 -19.33
CA LYS A 403 -15.97 -12.54 -18.99
C LYS A 403 -15.67 -14.03 -18.92
N ALA A 404 -16.12 -14.67 -17.85
CA ALA A 404 -16.05 -16.13 -17.73
C ALA A 404 -17.36 -16.76 -18.20
N ASN A 405 -17.25 -17.74 -19.09
CA ASN A 405 -18.30 -18.66 -19.45
C ASN A 405 -18.13 -19.97 -18.67
N PHE A 406 -19.17 -20.35 -17.92
CA PHE A 406 -19.19 -21.54 -17.06
C PHE A 406 -20.06 -22.67 -17.63
N HIS A 407 -20.51 -22.58 -18.88
CA HIS A 407 -21.41 -23.58 -19.47
C HIS A 407 -20.86 -25.00 -19.34
N GLY A 408 -19.61 -25.23 -19.74
CA GLY A 408 -19.00 -26.55 -19.64
C GLY A 408 -18.79 -27.03 -18.21
N LEU A 409 -18.68 -26.12 -17.23
CA LEU A 409 -18.68 -26.47 -15.80
C LEU A 409 -20.09 -26.87 -15.36
N TYR A 410 -21.11 -26.13 -15.77
CA TYR A 410 -22.50 -26.45 -15.45
C TYR A 410 -22.91 -27.82 -16.02
N ASP A 411 -22.53 -28.13 -17.25
CA ASP A 411 -22.76 -29.44 -17.86
C ASP A 411 -22.16 -30.57 -17.03
N LYS A 412 -20.93 -30.39 -16.52
CA LYS A 412 -20.26 -31.37 -15.65
C LYS A 412 -20.95 -31.55 -14.31
N LEU A 413 -21.64 -30.52 -13.81
CA LEU A 413 -22.37 -30.54 -12.55
C LEU A 413 -23.86 -30.91 -12.71
N GLY A 414 -24.34 -31.09 -13.94
CA GLY A 414 -25.76 -31.32 -14.23
C GLY A 414 -26.64 -30.08 -14.02
N VAL A 415 -26.07 -28.88 -14.07
CA VAL A 415 -26.78 -27.60 -13.95
C VAL A 415 -27.14 -27.08 -15.33
N THR A 416 -28.38 -26.61 -15.50
CA THR A 416 -28.84 -25.97 -16.74
C THR A 416 -29.40 -24.59 -16.44
N LYS A 417 -29.29 -23.67 -17.41
CA LYS A 417 -29.94 -22.37 -17.37
C LYS A 417 -30.75 -22.19 -18.64
N ASP A 418 -32.02 -21.83 -18.49
CA ASP A 418 -32.89 -21.45 -19.60
C ASP A 418 -32.99 -19.92 -19.64
N LEU A 419 -32.71 -19.31 -20.79
CA LEU A 419 -32.60 -17.85 -20.94
C LEU A 419 -33.71 -17.31 -21.83
N LEU A 420 -34.45 -16.33 -21.29
CA LEU A 420 -35.40 -15.53 -22.04
C LEU A 420 -34.82 -14.13 -22.27
N LEU A 421 -34.44 -13.83 -23.51
CA LEU A 421 -33.75 -12.60 -23.86
C LEU A 421 -34.69 -11.59 -24.53
N ARG A 422 -34.53 -10.31 -24.21
CA ARG A 422 -35.14 -9.16 -24.90
C ARG A 422 -34.08 -8.09 -25.09
N GLY A 423 -33.84 -7.69 -26.33
CA GLY A 423 -32.74 -6.81 -26.71
C GLY A 423 -31.55 -7.58 -27.28
N ARG A 424 -30.87 -6.99 -28.28
CA ARG A 424 -29.81 -7.64 -29.07
C ARG A 424 -28.58 -8.06 -28.26
N PHE A 425 -28.28 -7.37 -27.17
CA PHE A 425 -27.06 -7.52 -26.38
C PHE A 425 -27.33 -7.95 -24.93
N ALA A 426 -28.53 -8.50 -24.67
CA ALA A 426 -28.97 -8.82 -23.31
C ALA A 426 -28.18 -9.98 -22.66
N ALA A 427 -27.37 -10.71 -23.44
CA ALA A 427 -26.58 -11.84 -22.96
C ALA A 427 -25.08 -11.52 -22.76
N ILE A 428 -24.64 -10.26 -22.95
CA ILE A 428 -23.23 -9.87 -22.74
C ILE A 428 -22.74 -10.27 -21.35
N ASP A 429 -23.56 -10.06 -20.31
CA ASP A 429 -23.18 -10.38 -18.92
C ASP A 429 -23.55 -11.82 -18.52
N SER A 430 -24.00 -12.65 -19.46
CA SER A 430 -24.36 -14.04 -19.18
C SER A 430 -23.11 -14.88 -18.91
N ASP A 431 -23.06 -15.48 -17.73
CA ASP A 431 -22.06 -16.49 -17.37
C ASP A 431 -22.29 -17.85 -18.05
N TYR A 432 -23.38 -17.98 -18.84
CA TYR A 432 -23.83 -19.22 -19.47
C TYR A 432 -23.59 -19.24 -20.98
N GLN A 433 -23.93 -18.16 -21.69
CA GLN A 433 -23.72 -18.10 -23.14
C GLN A 433 -22.36 -17.50 -23.50
N PRO A 434 -21.68 -17.98 -24.57
CA PRO A 434 -20.51 -17.29 -25.10
C PRO A 434 -20.94 -15.97 -25.76
N LEU A 435 -20.02 -15.02 -25.88
CA LEU A 435 -20.26 -13.79 -26.61
C LEU A 435 -20.50 -14.11 -28.08
N THR A 436 -21.57 -13.56 -28.64
CA THR A 436 -21.81 -13.60 -30.09
C THR A 436 -20.90 -12.61 -30.82
N PRO A 437 -20.63 -12.78 -32.13
CA PRO A 437 -19.80 -11.82 -32.87
C PRO A 437 -20.30 -10.36 -32.80
N PRO A 438 -21.62 -10.07 -32.84
CA PRO A 438 -22.11 -8.71 -32.61
C PRO A 438 -21.85 -8.16 -31.20
N GLU A 439 -21.89 -9.02 -30.17
CA GLU A 439 -21.59 -8.64 -28.79
C GLU A 439 -20.09 -8.37 -28.60
N GLN A 440 -19.23 -9.20 -29.19
CA GLN A 440 -17.78 -8.99 -29.23
C GLN A 440 -17.44 -7.65 -29.90
N GLN A 441 -18.02 -7.37 -31.08
CA GLN A 441 -17.81 -6.09 -31.76
C GLN A 441 -18.29 -4.91 -30.91
N LYS A 442 -19.44 -5.03 -30.22
CA LYS A 442 -19.95 -3.98 -29.33
C LYS A 442 -18.98 -3.70 -28.18
N LEU A 443 -18.43 -4.74 -27.55
CA LEU A 443 -17.43 -4.60 -26.50
C LEU A 443 -16.13 -4.00 -27.02
N HIS A 444 -15.68 -4.42 -28.20
CA HIS A 444 -14.50 -3.88 -28.86
C HIS A 444 -14.63 -2.36 -29.08
N ASP A 445 -15.76 -1.91 -29.65
CA ASP A 445 -16.02 -0.48 -29.89
C ASP A 445 -16.01 0.33 -28.57
N ASP A 446 -16.62 -0.21 -27.50
CA ASP A 446 -16.67 0.43 -26.19
C ASP A 446 -15.27 0.51 -25.54
N ILE A 447 -14.47 -0.54 -25.66
CA ILE A 447 -13.09 -0.61 -25.13
C ILE A 447 -12.19 0.36 -25.89
N ASP A 448 -12.30 0.42 -27.22
CA ASP A 448 -11.54 1.35 -28.06
C ASP A 448 -11.88 2.81 -27.74
N GLN A 449 -13.16 3.12 -27.53
CA GLN A 449 -13.57 4.45 -27.11
C GLN A 449 -12.99 4.82 -25.74
N ASN A 450 -13.06 3.91 -24.77
CA ASN A 450 -12.49 4.13 -23.43
C ASN A 450 -10.97 4.29 -23.48
N TYR A 451 -10.28 3.50 -24.31
CA TYR A 451 -8.84 3.60 -24.54
C TYR A 451 -8.45 4.96 -25.11
N ARG A 452 -9.13 5.41 -26.18
CA ARG A 452 -8.90 6.74 -26.78
C ARG A 452 -9.14 7.87 -25.78
N SER A 453 -10.20 7.76 -24.97
CA SER A 453 -10.49 8.73 -23.89
C SER A 453 -9.36 8.78 -22.86
N PHE A 454 -8.86 7.62 -22.41
CA PHE A 454 -7.77 7.53 -21.46
C PHE A 454 -6.48 8.15 -22.02
N VAL A 455 -6.04 7.73 -23.21
CA VAL A 455 -4.85 8.30 -23.86
C VAL A 455 -4.99 9.82 -24.07
N THR A 456 -6.18 10.30 -24.43
CA THR A 456 -6.45 11.74 -24.57
C THR A 456 -6.29 12.49 -23.25
N LYS A 457 -6.80 11.95 -22.14
CA LYS A 457 -6.65 12.57 -20.81
C LYS A 457 -5.19 12.59 -20.36
N VAL A 458 -4.45 11.51 -20.61
CA VAL A 458 -2.99 11.49 -20.37
C VAL A 458 -2.32 12.57 -21.23
N ALA A 459 -2.60 12.64 -22.53
CA ALA A 459 -2.03 13.63 -23.43
C ALA A 459 -2.29 15.07 -22.96
N GLN A 460 -3.51 15.37 -22.55
CA GLN A 460 -3.88 16.67 -21.98
C GLN A 460 -3.09 16.99 -20.69
N ALA A 461 -3.07 16.06 -19.73
CA ALA A 461 -2.37 16.25 -18.46
C ALA A 461 -0.85 16.41 -18.66
N ARG A 462 -0.27 15.63 -19.57
CA ARG A 462 1.18 15.67 -19.88
C ARG A 462 1.54 16.76 -20.90
N ARG A 463 0.58 17.55 -21.36
CA ARG A 463 0.73 18.62 -22.38
C ARG A 463 1.43 18.12 -23.65
N ARG A 464 1.02 16.94 -24.11
CA ARG A 464 1.52 16.28 -25.32
C ARG A 464 0.37 15.99 -26.26
N ARG A 465 0.69 15.71 -27.52
CA ARG A 465 -0.31 15.26 -28.49
C ARG A 465 -0.64 13.78 -28.28
N PHE A 466 -1.84 13.37 -28.68
CA PHE A 466 -2.27 11.97 -28.59
C PHE A 466 -1.26 11.03 -29.26
N GLU A 467 -0.75 11.40 -30.44
CA GLU A 467 0.19 10.58 -31.22
C GLU A 467 1.57 10.44 -30.57
N GLN A 468 1.87 11.25 -29.55
CA GLN A 468 3.10 11.14 -28.77
C GLN A 468 2.93 10.29 -27.51
N ILE A 469 1.70 10.08 -27.04
CA ILE A 469 1.39 9.26 -25.87
C ILE A 469 1.02 7.84 -26.29
N GLU A 470 0.22 7.70 -27.35
CA GLU A 470 -0.30 6.41 -27.78
C GLU A 470 0.79 5.33 -27.98
N PRO A 471 1.96 5.63 -28.59
CA PRO A 471 3.01 4.62 -28.77
C PRO A 471 3.68 4.15 -27.46
N VAL A 472 3.73 5.02 -26.45
CA VAL A 472 4.25 4.68 -25.11
C VAL A 472 3.14 4.22 -24.16
N ALA A 473 1.89 4.17 -24.64
CA ALA A 473 0.74 3.62 -23.95
C ALA A 473 0.59 2.13 -24.28
N GLN A 474 -0.41 1.76 -25.09
CA GLN A 474 -0.66 0.38 -25.52
C GLN A 474 -0.75 -0.67 -24.39
N GLY A 475 -1.19 -0.29 -23.18
CA GLY A 475 -1.28 -1.17 -22.03
C GLY A 475 0.05 -1.49 -21.33
N ARG A 476 1.16 -0.89 -21.80
CA ARG A 476 2.51 -1.21 -21.33
C ARG A 476 2.78 -0.71 -19.92
N VAL A 477 3.27 -1.59 -19.07
CA VAL A 477 3.81 -1.24 -17.74
C VAL A 477 5.23 -0.71 -17.92
N TRP A 478 5.55 0.36 -17.20
CA TRP A 478 6.87 0.97 -17.15
C TRP A 478 7.36 1.04 -15.70
N LEU A 479 8.67 0.90 -15.50
CA LEU A 479 9.31 1.36 -14.27
C LEU A 479 9.27 2.89 -14.19
N GLY A 480 9.33 3.47 -13.00
CA GLY A 480 9.25 4.92 -12.82
C GLY A 480 10.38 5.68 -13.52
N SER A 481 11.59 5.11 -13.56
CA SER A 481 12.72 5.60 -14.36
C SER A 481 12.39 5.63 -15.86
N GLN A 482 11.91 4.52 -16.42
CA GLN A 482 11.48 4.43 -17.81
C GLN A 482 10.31 5.38 -18.11
N ALA A 483 9.36 5.49 -17.17
CA ALA A 483 8.20 6.37 -17.30
C ALA A 483 8.61 7.84 -17.35
N LYS A 484 9.65 8.24 -16.60
CA LYS A 484 10.22 9.59 -16.70
C LYS A 484 10.85 9.83 -18.08
N GLU A 485 11.64 8.90 -18.59
CA GLU A 485 12.25 9.00 -19.92
C GLU A 485 11.19 9.14 -21.03
N ASN A 486 10.10 8.39 -20.90
CA ASN A 486 8.95 8.46 -21.82
C ASN A 486 8.04 9.67 -21.56
N GLY A 487 8.28 10.48 -20.51
CA GLY A 487 7.51 11.68 -20.16
C GLY A 487 6.16 11.43 -19.49
N LEU A 488 5.94 10.21 -19.00
CA LEU A 488 4.78 9.81 -18.22
C LEU A 488 4.89 10.25 -16.74
N VAL A 489 6.12 10.45 -16.24
CA VAL A 489 6.44 10.97 -14.90
C VAL A 489 7.32 12.22 -15.05
N ASP A 490 7.22 13.19 -14.14
CA ASP A 490 8.00 14.43 -14.20
C ASP A 490 9.38 14.27 -13.55
N GLU A 491 9.42 13.73 -12.33
CA GLU A 491 10.67 13.57 -11.61
C GLU A 491 10.73 12.26 -10.82
N LEU A 492 11.96 11.78 -10.60
CA LEU A 492 12.19 10.67 -9.69
C LEU A 492 12.40 11.21 -8.29
N GLY A 493 11.69 10.67 -7.31
CA GLY A 493 11.84 11.10 -5.93
C GLY A 493 10.65 10.72 -5.05
N GLY A 494 10.86 10.90 -3.75
CA GLY A 494 9.94 10.47 -2.72
C GLY A 494 9.16 11.57 -2.01
N LEU A 495 8.67 11.24 -0.81
CA LEU A 495 7.94 12.18 0.05
C LEU A 495 8.71 13.47 0.33
N ASP A 496 10.03 13.42 0.52
CA ASP A 496 10.85 14.64 0.68
C ASP A 496 10.76 15.56 -0.53
N ARG A 497 10.81 15.00 -1.74
CA ARG A 497 10.70 15.77 -2.98
C ARG A 497 9.28 16.29 -3.18
N ALA A 498 8.28 15.47 -2.86
CA ALA A 498 6.87 15.88 -2.89
C ALA A 498 6.61 17.06 -1.95
N VAL A 499 7.12 17.00 -0.72
CA VAL A 499 7.07 18.09 0.26
C VAL A 499 7.74 19.35 -0.29
N ALA A 500 8.94 19.24 -0.86
CA ALA A 500 9.66 20.37 -1.43
C ALA A 500 8.87 21.06 -2.56
N LEU A 501 8.30 20.27 -3.48
CA LEU A 501 7.49 20.78 -4.59
C LEU A 501 6.17 21.40 -4.12
N VAL A 502 5.47 20.78 -3.17
CA VAL A 502 4.24 21.36 -2.61
C VAL A 502 4.54 22.67 -1.90
N LYS A 503 5.64 22.75 -1.13
CA LYS A 503 6.06 24.00 -0.49
C LYS A 503 6.33 25.10 -1.53
N GLU A 504 7.03 24.78 -2.60
CA GLU A 504 7.29 25.72 -3.71
C GLU A 504 5.99 26.23 -4.32
N LYS A 505 5.08 25.32 -4.71
CA LYS A 505 3.77 25.67 -5.28
C LYS A 505 2.89 26.46 -4.30
N ALA A 506 2.98 26.16 -3.00
CA ALA A 506 2.25 26.84 -1.93
C ALA A 506 2.93 28.11 -1.42
N LYS A 507 4.09 28.49 -1.98
CA LYS A 507 4.89 29.65 -1.56
C LYS A 507 5.27 29.62 -0.08
N ILE A 508 5.53 28.44 0.46
CA ILE A 508 6.04 28.21 1.81
C ILE A 508 7.57 28.26 1.76
N ALA A 509 8.23 28.98 2.66
CA ALA A 509 9.68 29.12 2.64
C ALA A 509 10.37 27.77 2.83
N LYS A 510 11.52 27.55 2.17
CA LYS A 510 12.26 26.28 2.26
C LYS A 510 12.67 25.93 3.70
N SER A 511 12.94 26.93 4.54
CA SER A 511 13.25 26.80 5.96
C SER A 511 12.06 26.42 6.84
N ASP A 512 10.82 26.71 6.42
CA ASP A 512 9.65 26.50 7.25
C ASP A 512 9.34 25.00 7.40
N THR A 513 9.06 24.56 8.61
CA THR A 513 8.63 23.18 8.86
C THR A 513 7.18 22.99 8.40
N VAL A 514 6.86 21.78 7.96
CA VAL A 514 5.50 21.40 7.53
C VAL A 514 5.07 20.10 8.20
N THR A 515 3.77 19.96 8.40
CA THR A 515 3.15 18.76 8.98
C THR A 515 2.35 18.06 7.91
N LEU A 516 2.69 16.79 7.66
CA LEU A 516 1.87 15.92 6.84
C LEU A 516 0.69 15.45 7.69
N VAL A 517 -0.51 15.79 7.25
CA VAL A 517 -1.76 15.36 7.86
C VAL A 517 -2.32 14.23 7.00
N SER A 518 -2.39 13.03 7.54
CA SER A 518 -2.89 11.85 6.82
C SER A 518 -4.40 11.94 6.55
N TYR A 519 -4.78 11.65 5.31
CA TYR A 519 -6.16 11.51 4.86
C TYR A 519 -6.30 10.19 4.09
N PRO A 520 -7.21 9.27 4.47
CA PRO A 520 -8.08 9.36 5.65
C PRO A 520 -7.28 9.36 6.97
N PRO A 521 -7.85 9.89 8.07
CA PRO A 521 -7.20 9.85 9.38
C PRO A 521 -7.08 8.40 9.86
N LYS A 522 -6.09 8.13 10.73
CA LYS A 522 -5.98 6.84 11.43
C LYS A 522 -7.28 6.60 12.20
N ARG A 523 -7.87 5.41 12.03
CA ARG A 523 -9.10 5.00 12.71
C ARG A 523 -8.79 4.00 13.81
N SER A 524 -9.34 4.22 15.00
CA SER A 524 -9.41 3.20 16.03
C SER A 524 -10.63 2.29 15.82
N PHE A 525 -10.59 1.08 16.38
CA PHE A 525 -11.76 0.20 16.40
C PHE A 525 -12.99 0.86 17.06
N VAL A 526 -12.75 1.75 18.04
CA VAL A 526 -13.81 2.54 18.70
C VAL A 526 -14.47 3.48 17.71
N ASP A 527 -13.70 4.16 16.85
CA ASP A 527 -14.24 5.05 15.81
C ASP A 527 -15.15 4.32 14.82
N ILE A 528 -14.83 3.06 14.52
CA ILE A 528 -15.64 2.21 13.62
C ILE A 528 -16.94 1.81 14.32
N LEU A 529 -16.86 1.35 15.58
CA LEU A 529 -18.02 0.84 16.29
C LEU A 529 -19.07 1.92 16.62
N PHE A 530 -18.62 3.13 16.96
CA PHE A 530 -19.51 4.21 17.39
C PHE A 530 -19.77 5.28 16.31
N GLY A 531 -19.12 5.14 15.14
CA GLY A 531 -18.94 6.22 14.18
C GLY A 531 -18.03 7.31 14.74
N HIS A 532 -17.49 8.20 13.89
CA HIS A 532 -16.72 9.38 14.31
C HIS A 532 -17.57 10.32 15.19
N ALA A 533 -17.69 9.98 16.47
CA ALA A 533 -18.23 10.82 17.51
C ALA A 533 -17.03 11.47 18.19
N GLY A 534 -16.79 12.75 17.92
CA GLY A 534 -15.83 13.54 18.70
C GLY A 534 -16.12 13.41 20.20
N GLU A 535 -15.12 13.64 21.05
CA GLU A 535 -15.19 13.39 22.49
C GLU A 535 -16.46 13.95 23.17
N GLU A 536 -16.98 15.11 22.73
CA GLU A 536 -18.22 15.70 23.24
C GLU A 536 -19.50 14.89 22.90
N ALA A 537 -19.52 14.19 21.76
CA ALA A 537 -20.66 13.38 21.32
C ALA A 537 -20.71 12.02 22.03
N MET A 538 -19.56 11.51 22.49
CA MET A 538 -19.48 10.28 23.28
C MET A 538 -20.17 10.44 24.63
N ASP A 539 -19.93 11.55 25.35
CA ASP A 539 -20.58 11.84 26.64
C ASP A 539 -22.11 11.99 26.50
N VAL A 540 -22.56 12.69 25.45
CA VAL A 540 -24.00 12.89 25.20
C VAL A 540 -24.69 11.59 24.79
N ARG A 541 -24.03 10.74 23.99
CA ARG A 541 -24.58 9.44 23.59
C ARG A 541 -24.56 8.42 24.72
N PHE A 542 -23.52 8.36 25.54
CA PHE A 542 -23.47 7.49 26.71
C PHE A 542 -24.52 7.90 27.76
N ALA A 543 -24.66 9.20 28.03
CA ALA A 543 -25.71 9.71 28.91
C ALA A 543 -27.12 9.45 28.33
N GLY A 544 -27.28 9.54 27.01
CA GLY A 544 -28.51 9.19 26.30
C GLY A 544 -28.85 7.70 26.33
N LEU A 545 -27.85 6.83 26.22
CA LEU A 545 -27.99 5.37 26.31
C LEU A 545 -28.33 4.92 27.73
N LEU A 546 -27.69 5.51 28.74
CA LEU A 546 -28.00 5.28 30.16
C LEU A 546 -29.38 5.81 30.55
N LYS A 547 -29.83 6.95 30.00
CA LYS A 547 -31.20 7.45 30.19
C LYS A 547 -32.26 6.60 29.48
N ARG A 548 -31.93 5.99 28.34
CA ARG A 548 -32.81 5.05 27.62
C ARG A 548 -32.84 3.66 28.25
N TRP A 549 -31.85 3.32 29.07
CA TRP A 549 -31.85 2.13 29.92
C TRP A 549 -32.82 2.31 31.10
N GLN A 550 -34.12 2.23 30.81
CA GLN A 550 -35.13 2.11 31.86
C GLN A 550 -35.05 0.70 32.46
N ALA A 551 -34.40 0.59 33.63
CA ALA A 551 -34.39 -0.59 34.49
C ALA A 551 -35.80 -1.13 34.86
N ARG A 552 -36.88 -0.46 34.43
CA ARG A 552 -38.27 -0.87 34.65
C ARG A 552 -38.76 -1.97 33.71
N LEU A 553 -38.15 -2.19 32.54
CA LEU A 553 -38.66 -3.16 31.56
C LEU A 553 -38.42 -4.64 31.93
N TRP A 554 -37.54 -4.94 32.89
CA TRP A 554 -37.30 -6.31 33.37
C TRP A 554 -38.22 -6.73 34.53
N SER A 555 -39.07 -5.83 35.03
CA SER A 555 -39.93 -6.08 36.21
C SER A 555 -41.39 -6.44 35.88
N ARG A 556 -41.77 -6.48 34.59
CA ARG A 556 -43.11 -6.92 34.18
C ARG A 556 -42.99 -7.86 32.99
N GLY A 557 -43.16 -9.16 33.25
CA GLY A 557 -43.22 -10.19 32.22
C GLY A 557 -44.24 -9.81 31.13
N GLY A 558 -43.76 -9.73 29.89
CA GLY A 558 -44.58 -9.42 28.72
C GLY A 558 -44.05 -10.13 27.49
N LEU A 559 -44.93 -10.88 26.82
CA LEU A 559 -44.68 -11.61 25.59
C LEU A 559 -44.14 -10.72 24.46
N MET A 560 -43.05 -11.13 23.81
CA MET A 560 -42.66 -10.59 22.50
C MET A 560 -43.42 -11.31 21.39
N ARG A 561 -44.43 -10.63 20.83
CA ARG A 561 -45.07 -10.77 19.50
C ARG A 561 -45.08 -12.17 18.83
N LEU A 562 -46.27 -12.75 18.69
CA LEU A 562 -46.57 -13.84 17.75
C LEU A 562 -46.54 -13.29 16.30
N MET A 563 -45.91 -14.00 15.36
CA MET A 563 -46.01 -13.70 13.93
C MET A 563 -47.41 -14.09 13.39
N PRO A 564 -47.96 -13.40 12.38
CA PRO A 564 -49.36 -13.56 11.96
C PRO A 564 -49.65 -14.76 11.04
N TYR A 565 -48.74 -15.73 10.92
CA TYR A 565 -48.96 -16.91 10.08
C TYR A 565 -48.30 -18.17 10.65
N THR A 566 -48.91 -19.30 10.33
CA THR A 566 -48.47 -20.66 10.68
C THR A 566 -48.10 -21.38 9.39
N ILE A 567 -46.94 -22.02 9.34
CA ILE A 567 -46.53 -22.88 8.22
C ILE A 567 -46.87 -24.32 8.61
N GLU A 568 -47.76 -24.96 7.85
CA GLU A 568 -48.03 -26.40 7.94
C GLU A 568 -47.32 -27.08 6.76
N VAL A 569 -46.31 -27.89 7.04
CA VAL A 569 -45.64 -28.71 6.03
C VAL A 569 -46.37 -30.05 5.99
N ARG A 570 -46.98 -30.39 4.85
CA ARG A 570 -47.50 -31.73 4.56
C ARG A 570 -46.52 -32.52 3.72
#